data_AF-A0A3D2UP02-F1
#
_entry.id   AF-A0A3D2UP02-F1
#
_cell.length_a   1.000
_cell.length_b   1.000
_cell.length_c   1.000
_cell.angle_alpha   90.00
_cell.angle_beta   90.00
_cell.angle_gamma   90.00
#
_symmetry.space_group_name_H-M   'P 1'
#
loop_
_entity.id
_entity.type
_entity.pdbx_description
1 polymer ?
#
loop_
_entity_poly.entity_id
_entity_poly.type
_entity_poly.pdbx_seq_one_letter_code
_entity_poly.pdbx_strand_id
1 'polypeptide(L)'
;MTKNIEDYYAPWVKGIPMYVSEHIELAWRRPELHRMMSNENPLPPSDKVLEAMFKYAKMTNRYPDQGLVVRQKIAELNNVDGPQNVMIGNGSSEVYDNIFRMFI
;
A
#
# COMPACT_ATOMS: atom_id res chain seq x y z
N MET A 1 4.96 -28.21 29.22
CA MET A 1 4.01 -27.14 28.89
C MET A 1 4.41 -26.56 27.54
N THR A 2 3.47 -26.44 26.62
CA THR A 2 3.70 -25.77 25.33
C THR A 2 3.80 -24.26 25.59
N LYS A 3 4.81 -23.59 25.03
CA LYS A 3 4.95 -22.13 25.13
C LYS A 3 3.78 -21.44 24.45
N ASN A 4 3.37 -20.27 24.96
CA ASN A 4 2.41 -19.42 24.25
C ASN A 4 3.09 -18.82 23.01
N ILE A 5 2.32 -18.51 21.96
CA ILE A 5 2.89 -17.95 20.73
C ILE A 5 3.62 -16.61 20.99
N GLU A 6 3.10 -15.83 21.94
CA GLU A 6 3.68 -14.56 22.38
C GLU A 6 5.06 -14.70 23.02
N ASP A 7 5.42 -15.89 23.51
CA ASP A 7 6.75 -16.15 24.07
C ASP A 7 7.84 -16.18 22.99
N TYR A 8 7.46 -16.33 21.71
CA TYR A 8 8.37 -16.29 20.57
C TYR A 8 8.53 -14.89 19.97
N TYR A 9 7.69 -13.92 20.36
CA TYR A 9 7.75 -12.57 19.81
C TYR A 9 8.95 -11.82 20.36
N ALA A 10 9.52 -10.93 19.53
CA ALA A 10 10.49 -9.97 20.02
C ALA A 10 9.88 -9.12 21.16
N PRO A 11 10.64 -8.81 22.24
CA PRO A 11 10.08 -8.17 23.42
C PRO A 11 9.30 -6.89 23.14
N TRP A 12 9.76 -6.07 22.19
CA TRP A 12 9.13 -4.81 21.83
C TRP A 12 7.83 -4.95 21.03
N VAL A 13 7.49 -6.14 20.54
CA VAL A 13 6.21 -6.40 19.86
C VAL A 13 5.13 -6.86 20.84
N LYS A 14 5.52 -7.32 22.04
CA LYS A 14 4.58 -7.85 23.03
C LYS A 14 3.63 -6.76 23.52
N GLY A 15 2.34 -7.07 23.54
CA GLY A 15 1.30 -6.14 23.99
C GLY A 15 0.95 -5.03 22.99
N ILE A 16 1.59 -4.97 21.81
CA ILE A 16 1.15 -4.06 20.75
C ILE A 16 -0.19 -4.58 20.21
N PRO A 17 -1.27 -3.78 20.26
CA PRO A 17 -2.54 -4.19 19.70
C PRO A 17 -2.44 -4.28 18.18
N MET A 18 -3.16 -5.24 17.59
CA MET A 18 -3.30 -5.30 16.15
C MET A 18 -3.98 -4.02 15.64
N TYR A 19 -3.46 -3.44 14.57
CA TYR A 19 -4.17 -2.39 13.85
C TYR A 19 -5.35 -3.01 13.11
N VAL A 20 -6.58 -2.62 13.48
CA VAL A 20 -7.82 -3.13 12.90
C VAL A 20 -8.65 -1.96 12.40
N SER A 21 -9.30 -2.13 11.25
CA SER A 21 -10.20 -1.15 10.64
C SER A 21 -11.62 -1.71 10.51
N GLU A 22 -12.29 -1.90 11.65
CA GLU A 22 -13.62 -2.57 11.72
C GLU A 22 -14.70 -1.88 10.88
N HIS A 23 -14.57 -0.56 10.68
CA HIS A 23 -15.48 0.23 9.85
C HIS A 23 -15.49 -0.19 8.38
N ILE A 24 -14.41 -0.79 7.87
CA ILE A 24 -14.34 -1.30 6.49
C ILE A 24 -15.25 -2.52 6.34
N GLU A 25 -15.17 -3.47 7.28
CA GLU A 25 -16.01 -4.67 7.30
C GLU A 25 -17.49 -4.32 7.44
N LEU A 26 -17.82 -3.35 8.29
CA LEU A 26 -19.18 -2.84 8.43
C LEU A 26 -19.73 -2.35 7.10
N ALA A 27 -18.95 -1.57 6.34
CA ALA A 27 -19.41 -1.02 5.08
C ALA A 27 -19.54 -2.06 3.96
N TRP A 28 -18.75 -3.15 3.99
CA TRP A 28 -18.96 -4.28 3.09
C TRP A 28 -20.23 -5.08 3.42
N ARG A 29 -20.53 -5.26 4.72
CA ARG A 29 -21.75 -5.95 5.17
C ARG A 29 -23.02 -5.12 4.97
N ARG A 30 -22.89 -3.80 4.89
CA ARG A 30 -23.98 -2.84 4.76
C ARG A 30 -23.76 -1.91 3.56
N PRO A 31 -23.92 -2.43 2.32
CA PRO A 31 -23.66 -1.67 1.09
C PRO A 31 -24.58 -0.45 0.90
N GLU A 32 -25.66 -0.35 1.68
CA GLU A 32 -26.54 0.82 1.70
C GLU A 32 -25.94 2.04 2.43
N LEU A 33 -24.85 1.87 3.18
CA LEU A 33 -24.18 2.96 3.86
C LEU A 33 -23.36 3.82 2.89
N HIS A 34 -23.41 5.14 3.07
CA HIS A 34 -22.50 6.06 2.40
C HIS A 34 -21.12 5.98 3.04
N ARG A 35 -20.10 5.59 2.25
CA ARG A 35 -18.72 5.41 2.73
C ARG A 35 -18.02 6.76 2.90
N MET A 36 -17.91 7.25 4.14
CA MET A 36 -17.29 8.53 4.49
C MET A 36 -16.29 8.42 5.65
N MET A 37 -15.53 7.31 5.72
CA MET A 37 -14.73 6.95 6.91
C MET A 37 -13.24 6.61 6.64
N SER A 38 -12.84 6.37 5.39
CA SER A 38 -11.47 5.96 5.05
C SER A 38 -10.78 6.88 4.02
N ASN A 39 -11.31 8.09 3.81
CA ASN A 39 -10.80 9.04 2.80
C ASN A 39 -10.72 8.46 1.38
N GLU A 40 -11.59 7.50 1.06
CA GLU A 40 -11.68 6.91 -0.28
C GLU A 40 -12.18 7.96 -1.28
N ASN A 41 -11.67 7.92 -2.51
CA ASN A 41 -12.20 8.76 -3.57
C ASN A 41 -13.60 8.23 -3.98
N PRO A 42 -14.66 9.05 -3.99
CA PRO A 42 -15.99 8.61 -4.42
C PRO A 42 -16.07 8.33 -5.93
N LEU A 43 -15.12 8.82 -6.72
CA LEU A 43 -15.04 8.57 -8.15
C LEU A 43 -14.30 7.26 -8.44
N PRO A 44 -14.74 6.49 -9.47
CA PRO A 44 -13.99 5.33 -9.91
C PRO A 44 -12.62 5.73 -10.51
N PRO A 45 -11.71 4.77 -10.72
CA PRO A 45 -10.48 5.01 -11.47
C PRO A 45 -10.80 5.58 -12.87
N SER A 46 -9.94 6.45 -13.38
CA SER A 46 -10.11 7.01 -14.73
C SER A 46 -10.01 5.94 -15.83
N ASP A 47 -10.64 6.18 -16.98
CA ASP A 47 -10.63 5.24 -18.12
C ASP A 47 -9.21 4.84 -18.55
N LYS A 48 -8.25 5.78 -18.52
CA LYS A 48 -6.82 5.50 -18.82
C LYS A 48 -6.21 4.48 -17.87
N VAL A 49 -6.61 4.49 -16.60
CA VAL A 49 -6.14 3.50 -15.60
C VAL A 49 -6.76 2.14 -15.88
N LEU A 50 -8.08 2.10 -16.14
CA LEU A 50 -8.78 0.86 -16.46
C LEU A 50 -8.23 0.19 -17.73
N GLU A 51 -8.01 0.97 -18.79
CA GLU A 51 -7.39 0.50 -20.04
C GLU A 51 -6.01 -0.11 -19.81
N ALA A 52 -5.16 0.55 -19.01
CA ALA A 52 -3.84 0.02 -18.67
C ALA A 52 -3.92 -1.29 -17.88
N MET A 53 -4.81 -1.37 -16.89
CA MET A 53 -5.04 -2.59 -16.11
C MET A 53 -5.46 -3.76 -17.00
N PHE A 54 -6.45 -3.56 -17.88
CA PHE A 54 -6.93 -4.61 -18.78
C PHE A 54 -5.87 -5.04 -19.81
N LYS A 55 -5.09 -4.09 -20.33
CA LYS A 55 -4.00 -4.38 -21.28
C LYS A 55 -2.98 -5.34 -20.68
N TYR A 56 -2.56 -5.10 -19.43
CA TYR A 56 -1.48 -5.87 -18.80
C TYR A 56 -1.95 -7.09 -17.99
N ALA A 57 -3.26 -7.23 -17.72
CA ALA A 57 -3.81 -8.35 -16.96
C ALA A 57 -3.39 -9.74 -17.48
N LYS A 58 -3.29 -9.92 -18.81
CA LYS A 58 -2.87 -11.18 -19.44
C LYS A 58 -1.38 -11.53 -19.25
N MET A 59 -0.57 -10.62 -18.73
CA MET A 59 0.88 -10.78 -18.55
C MET A 59 1.29 -10.93 -17.08
N THR A 60 0.32 -11.05 -16.17
CA THR A 60 0.51 -11.10 -14.71
C THR A 60 1.29 -12.32 -14.21
N ASN A 61 1.59 -13.29 -15.08
CA ASN A 61 2.48 -14.41 -14.79
C ASN A 61 3.99 -14.05 -14.88
N ARG A 62 4.34 -12.79 -15.17
CA ARG A 62 5.72 -12.29 -15.25
C ARG A 62 5.99 -11.32 -14.10
N TYR A 63 7.25 -11.27 -13.66
CA TYR A 63 7.68 -10.25 -12.69
C TYR A 63 7.57 -8.85 -13.29
N PRO A 64 7.19 -7.83 -12.49
CA PRO A 64 7.27 -6.44 -12.90
C PRO A 64 8.73 -6.00 -13.05
N ASP A 65 8.93 -4.85 -13.71
CA ASP A 65 10.23 -4.17 -13.70
C ASP A 65 10.46 -3.44 -12.37
N GLN A 66 11.54 -2.66 -12.27
CA GLN A 66 11.84 -1.84 -11.08
C GLN A 66 11.05 -0.52 -11.03
N GLY A 67 10.02 -0.36 -11.87
CA GLY A 67 9.20 0.85 -11.95
C GLY A 67 9.94 2.06 -12.52
N LEU A 68 10.97 1.86 -13.35
CA LEU A 68 11.83 2.95 -13.85
C LEU A 68 11.02 4.04 -14.56
N VAL A 69 10.07 3.64 -15.41
CA VAL A 69 9.19 4.57 -16.15
C VAL A 69 8.28 5.35 -15.22
N VAL A 70 7.73 4.70 -14.19
CA VAL A 70 6.85 5.35 -13.20
C VAL A 70 7.65 6.33 -12.34
N ARG A 71 8.82 5.90 -11.85
CA ARG A 71 9.74 6.74 -11.05
C ARG A 71 10.20 7.97 -11.83
N GLN A 72 10.57 7.80 -13.10
CA GLN A 72 10.94 8.91 -13.99
C GLN A 72 9.77 9.90 -14.11
N LYS A 73 8.55 9.42 -14.32
CA LYS A 73 7.40 10.30 -14.47
C LYS A 73 7.05 11.06 -13.19
N ILE A 74 7.14 10.40 -12.05
CA ILE A 74 6.95 11.03 -10.74
C ILE A 74 8.03 12.09 -10.50
N ALA A 75 9.28 11.82 -10.87
CA ALA A 75 10.37 12.77 -10.72
C ALA A 75 10.11 14.07 -11.50
N GLU A 76 9.71 13.94 -12.78
CA GLU A 76 9.31 15.07 -13.64
C GLU A 76 8.15 15.86 -13.05
N LEU A 77 7.10 15.18 -12.59
CA LEU A 77 5.91 15.84 -12.01
C LEU A 77 6.23 16.66 -10.75
N ASN A 78 7.26 16.26 -10.00
CA ASN A 78 7.66 16.90 -8.76
C ASN A 78 8.91 17.79 -8.89
N ASN A 79 9.44 17.98 -10.10
CA ASN A 79 10.67 18.74 -10.37
C ASN A 79 11.88 18.28 -9.55
N VAL A 80 12.09 16.96 -9.44
CA VAL A 80 13.28 16.38 -8.81
C VAL A 80 14.16 15.67 -9.84
N ASP A 81 15.46 15.57 -9.55
CA ASP A 81 16.45 15.07 -10.50
C ASP A 81 16.33 13.56 -10.73
N GLY A 82 15.54 13.16 -11.74
CA GLY A 82 15.52 11.78 -12.24
C GLY A 82 14.96 10.72 -11.26
N PRO A 83 14.90 9.45 -11.71
CA PRO A 83 14.18 8.39 -11.03
C PRO A 83 14.88 7.94 -9.73
N GLN A 84 16.18 8.20 -9.59
CA GLN A 84 16.95 7.90 -8.38
C GLN A 84 16.46 8.65 -7.15
N ASN A 85 15.80 9.81 -7.34
CA ASN A 85 15.21 10.62 -6.27
C ASN A 85 13.75 10.21 -5.93
N VAL A 86 13.26 9.12 -6.51
CA VAL A 86 11.90 8.60 -6.26
C VAL A 86 11.98 7.16 -5.77
N MET A 87 11.28 6.86 -4.67
CA MET A 87 11.00 5.50 -4.22
C MET A 87 9.53 5.19 -4.45
N ILE A 88 9.24 3.96 -4.88
CA ILE A 88 7.88 3.41 -4.93
C ILE A 88 7.74 2.36 -3.82
N GLY A 89 6.59 2.35 -3.16
CA GLY A 89 6.20 1.31 -2.20
C GLY A 89 4.80 0.82 -2.53
N ASN A 90 4.43 -0.36 -2.03
CA ASN A 90 3.09 -0.92 -2.13
C ASN A 90 2.15 -0.24 -1.12
N GLY A 91 1.91 1.05 -1.35
CA GLY A 91 1.33 1.97 -0.36
C GLY A 91 2.42 2.70 0.44
N SER A 92 2.11 3.92 0.89
CA SER A 92 3.07 4.76 1.63
C SER A 92 3.46 4.18 2.99
N SER A 93 2.63 3.31 3.59
CA SER A 93 2.96 2.61 4.82
C SER A 93 4.26 1.79 4.72
N GLU A 94 4.52 1.15 3.59
CA GLU A 94 5.78 0.43 3.36
C GLU A 94 6.98 1.40 3.33
N VAL A 95 6.80 2.58 2.75
CA VAL A 95 7.85 3.61 2.73
C VAL A 95 8.14 4.10 4.15
N TYR A 96 7.11 4.32 4.98
CA TYR A 96 7.31 4.65 6.39
C TYR A 96 8.05 3.54 7.14
N ASP A 97 7.64 2.28 6.99
CA ASP A 97 8.32 1.13 7.61
C ASP A 97 9.80 1.07 7.25
N ASN A 98 10.15 1.31 5.98
CA ASN A 98 11.54 1.36 5.53
C ASN A 98 12.30 2.53 6.17
N ILE A 99 11.71 3.72 6.26
CA ILE A 99 12.31 4.87 6.93
C ILE A 99 12.59 4.54 8.41
N PHE A 100 11.63 3.95 9.13
CA PHE A 100 11.83 3.53 10.52
C PHE A 100 13.02 2.57 10.65
N ARG A 101 13.08 1.51 9.81
CA ARG A 101 14.17 0.51 9.84
C ARG A 101 15.55 1.07 9.47
N MET A 102 15.60 2.18 8.74
CA MET A 102 16.87 2.80 8.34
C MET A 102 17.48 3.67 9.45
N PHE A 103 16.65 4.28 10.30
CA PHE A 103 17.10 5.32 11.23
C PHE A 103 16.89 4.97 12.72
N ILE A 104 16.07 3.97 13.03
CA ILE A 104 15.70 3.56 14.40
C ILE A 104 16.01 2.08 14.58
#